data_AF-A0A165BNT9-F1
#
_entry.id   AF-A0A165BNT9-F1
#
_cell.length_a   1.000
_cell.length_b   1.000
_cell.length_c   1.000
_cell.angle_alpha   90.00
_cell.angle_beta   90.00
_cell.angle_gamma   90.00
#
_symmetry.space_group_name_H-M   'P 1'
#
loop_
_entity.id
_entity.type
_entity.pdbx_description
1 polymer ?
#
loop_
_entity_poly.entity_id
_entity_poly.type
_entity_poly.pdbx_seq_one_letter_code
_entity_poly.pdbx_strand_id
1 'polypeptide(L)'
;MLSHPNLPIFSNIVPIETLIIDEASQIELGDFVPVLCQYSETVRKLVFVGDDMQLAPFGQDDIRGLQSVFEIGNLRKRAVFLNTQYRMPITIGQFISNQVYKGQLRSEHPDASPDACRFVDVCMGHEEKRGNSWVNIEECEAAIDVARILHAEEKDYRIITPYDAQRAEVEMALKRSGLPWPEKVFNVDSFQGNEAPFIIVTVVRTEGIGFLRN
;
A
#
# COMPACT_ATOMS: atom_id res chain seq x y z
N MET A 1 -9.84 6.11 -14.55
CA MET A 1 -9.92 4.67 -14.87
C MET A 1 -10.73 4.33 -16.12
N LEU A 2 -11.50 5.26 -16.74
CA LEU A 2 -12.09 5.10 -18.08
C LEU A 2 -11.57 6.17 -19.07
N SER A 3 -10.25 6.36 -19.11
CA SER A 3 -9.62 7.46 -19.83
C SER A 3 -9.19 7.10 -21.26
N HIS A 4 -9.40 5.86 -21.70
CA HIS A 4 -8.99 5.47 -23.04
C HIS A 4 -9.89 6.16 -24.08
N PRO A 5 -9.35 6.98 -25.00
CA PRO A 5 -10.14 7.80 -25.91
C PRO A 5 -11.04 6.98 -26.84
N ASN A 6 -10.67 5.71 -27.11
CA ASN A 6 -11.46 4.81 -27.95
C ASN A 6 -12.55 4.03 -27.20
N LEU A 7 -12.61 4.14 -25.87
CA LEU A 7 -13.59 3.40 -25.07
C LEU A 7 -15.05 3.65 -25.51
N PRO A 8 -15.47 4.90 -25.84
CA PRO A 8 -16.82 5.16 -26.38
C PRO A 8 -17.10 4.46 -27.71
N ILE A 9 -16.08 4.30 -28.55
CA ILE A 9 -16.21 3.63 -29.86
C ILE A 9 -16.52 2.15 -29.65
N PHE A 10 -15.77 1.50 -28.76
CA PHE A 10 -15.98 0.09 -28.43
C PHE A 10 -17.30 -0.13 -27.72
N SER A 11 -17.66 0.72 -26.75
CA SER A 11 -18.89 0.55 -25.97
C SER A 11 -20.18 0.78 -26.77
N ASN A 12 -20.10 1.53 -27.89
CA ASN A 12 -21.20 1.66 -28.84
C ASN A 12 -21.44 0.39 -29.68
N ILE A 13 -20.40 -0.41 -29.93
CA ILE A 13 -20.49 -1.67 -30.70
C ILE A 13 -20.77 -2.85 -29.77
N VAL A 14 -20.10 -2.87 -28.61
CA VAL A 14 -20.21 -3.89 -27.59
C VAL A 14 -20.56 -3.20 -26.27
N PRO A 15 -21.85 -3.16 -25.90
CA PRO A 15 -22.31 -2.52 -24.67
C PRO A 15 -21.60 -3.03 -23.41
N ILE A 16 -21.30 -2.13 -22.49
CA ILE A 16 -20.70 -2.50 -21.20
C ILE A 16 -21.80 -3.02 -20.28
N GLU A 17 -21.87 -4.33 -20.09
CA GLU A 17 -22.87 -4.95 -19.20
C GLU A 17 -22.36 -5.21 -17.78
N THR A 18 -21.05 -5.36 -17.62
CA THR A 18 -20.40 -5.63 -16.32
C THR A 18 -19.26 -4.65 -16.10
N LEU A 19 -19.25 -4.00 -14.93
CA LEU A 19 -18.17 -3.15 -14.48
C LEU A 19 -17.53 -3.75 -13.23
N ILE A 20 -16.22 -4.00 -13.29
CA ILE A 20 -15.41 -4.45 -12.16
C ILE A 20 -14.45 -3.32 -11.82
N ILE A 21 -14.44 -2.93 -10.56
CA ILE A 21 -13.63 -1.84 -10.05
C ILE A 21 -12.73 -2.41 -8.97
N ASP A 22 -11.44 -2.36 -9.22
CA ASP A 22 -10.40 -2.72 -8.26
C ASP A 22 -9.98 -1.51 -7.44
N GLU A 23 -9.45 -1.73 -6.24
CA GLU A 23 -9.08 -0.68 -5.28
C GLU A 23 -10.20 0.34 -5.01
N ALA A 24 -11.45 -0.12 -5.04
CA ALA A 24 -12.64 0.73 -4.91
C ALA A 24 -12.77 1.42 -3.55
N SER A 25 -12.00 1.01 -2.53
CA SER A 25 -11.93 1.67 -1.22
C SER A 25 -11.16 3.00 -1.29
N GLN A 26 -10.35 3.21 -2.33
CA GLN A 26 -9.59 4.44 -2.55
C GLN A 26 -10.34 5.48 -3.42
N ILE A 27 -11.52 5.13 -3.91
CA ILE A 27 -12.30 5.98 -4.80
C ILE A 27 -13.48 6.58 -4.03
N GLU A 28 -13.63 7.89 -4.13
CA GLU A 28 -14.75 8.62 -3.56
C GLU A 28 -16.05 8.28 -4.30
N LEU A 29 -17.16 8.20 -3.58
CA LEU A 29 -18.45 7.78 -4.15
C LEU A 29 -18.92 8.61 -5.36
N GLY A 30 -18.72 9.93 -5.33
CA GLY A 30 -19.04 10.85 -6.40
C GLY A 30 -18.30 10.56 -7.70
N ASP A 31 -17.08 10.00 -7.63
CA ASP A 31 -16.29 9.65 -8.81
C ASP A 31 -16.89 8.50 -9.63
N PHE A 32 -17.81 7.71 -9.05
CA PHE A 32 -18.54 6.68 -9.80
C PHE A 32 -19.70 7.26 -10.63
N VAL A 33 -20.22 8.45 -10.27
CA VAL A 33 -21.42 9.02 -10.90
C VAL A 33 -21.28 9.19 -12.42
N PRO A 34 -20.19 9.76 -12.97
CA PRO A 34 -20.06 9.95 -14.41
C PRO A 34 -20.14 8.63 -15.18
N VAL A 35 -19.47 7.59 -14.68
CA VAL A 35 -19.44 6.26 -15.31
C VAL A 35 -20.81 5.60 -15.27
N LEU A 36 -21.47 5.65 -14.11
CA LEU A 36 -22.79 5.04 -13.93
C LEU A 36 -23.86 5.76 -14.75
N CYS A 37 -23.79 7.09 -14.88
CA CYS A 37 -24.68 7.84 -15.77
C CYS A 37 -24.44 7.49 -17.24
N GLN A 38 -23.18 7.47 -17.68
CA GLN A 38 -22.81 7.20 -19.07
C GLN A 38 -23.28 5.83 -19.55
N TYR A 39 -23.22 4.81 -18.69
CA TYR A 39 -23.57 3.44 -19.05
C TYR A 39 -24.85 2.92 -18.38
N SER A 40 -25.70 3.82 -17.89
CA SER A 40 -26.90 3.51 -17.11
C SER A 40 -27.88 2.54 -17.79
N GLU A 41 -27.99 2.58 -19.13
CA GLU A 41 -28.89 1.70 -19.90
C GLU A 41 -28.32 0.29 -20.13
N THR A 42 -27.00 0.12 -20.00
CA THR A 42 -26.28 -1.08 -20.43
C THR A 42 -25.73 -1.88 -19.27
N VAL A 43 -25.20 -1.23 -18.23
CA VAL A 43 -24.61 -1.89 -17.06
C VAL A 43 -25.69 -2.65 -16.29
N ARG A 44 -25.50 -3.96 -16.14
CA ARG A 44 -26.37 -4.87 -15.38
C ARG A 44 -25.71 -5.40 -14.11
N LYS A 45 -24.39 -5.43 -14.07
CA LYS A 45 -23.61 -5.95 -12.94
C LYS A 45 -22.48 -5.00 -12.57
N LEU A 46 -22.37 -4.72 -11.28
CA LEU A 46 -21.31 -3.91 -10.70
C LEU A 46 -20.60 -4.71 -9.62
N VAL A 47 -19.27 -4.80 -9.69
CA VAL A 47 -18.43 -5.51 -8.74
C VAL A 47 -17.39 -4.55 -8.22
N PHE A 48 -17.36 -4.39 -6.89
CA PHE A 48 -16.36 -3.59 -6.20
C PHE A 48 -15.41 -4.54 -5.47
N VAL A 49 -14.12 -4.37 -5.70
CA VAL A 49 -13.03 -5.05 -5.02
C VAL A 49 -12.19 -3.99 -4.34
N GLY A 50 -11.84 -4.21 -3.07
CA GLY A 50 -11.14 -3.24 -2.24
C GLY A 50 -11.18 -3.63 -0.77
N ASP A 51 -10.53 -2.84 0.06
CA ASP A 51 -10.35 -3.09 1.48
C ASP A 51 -10.49 -1.76 2.27
N ASP A 52 -11.51 -1.66 3.12
CA ASP A 52 -11.78 -0.48 3.95
C ASP A 52 -10.83 -0.33 5.15
N MET A 53 -9.93 -1.29 5.35
CA MET A 53 -8.89 -1.24 6.38
C MET A 53 -7.51 -0.82 5.84
N GLN A 54 -7.37 -0.59 4.53
CA GLN A 54 -6.15 -0.07 3.90
C GLN A 54 -6.24 1.45 3.70
N LEU A 55 -5.44 2.02 2.78
CA LEU A 55 -5.45 3.45 2.51
C LEU A 55 -6.85 3.93 2.08
N ALA A 56 -7.28 5.02 2.72
CA ALA A 56 -8.54 5.68 2.43
C ALA A 56 -8.52 6.43 1.08
N PRO A 57 -9.67 6.95 0.61
CA PRO A 57 -9.72 7.74 -0.61
C PRO A 57 -8.75 8.92 -0.60
N PHE A 58 -8.11 9.14 -1.74
CA PHE A 58 -7.16 10.23 -1.91
C PHE A 58 -7.82 11.58 -1.56
N GLY A 59 -7.18 12.38 -0.70
CA GLY A 59 -7.71 13.68 -0.25
C GLY A 59 -8.63 13.63 0.97
N GLN A 60 -8.78 12.48 1.64
CA GLN A 60 -9.53 12.40 2.90
C GLN A 60 -8.93 13.27 4.02
N ASP A 61 -7.61 13.51 3.99
CA ASP A 61 -6.93 14.44 4.91
C ASP A 61 -7.39 15.90 4.72
N ASP A 62 -7.77 16.28 3.50
CA ASP A 62 -8.25 17.62 3.15
C ASP A 62 -9.78 17.75 3.31
N ILE A 63 -10.52 16.67 3.06
CA ILE A 63 -11.99 16.65 3.12
C ILE A 63 -12.46 15.59 4.12
N ARG A 64 -12.81 16.03 5.33
CA ARG A 64 -13.40 15.17 6.35
C ARG A 64 -14.73 14.58 5.86
N GLY A 65 -14.80 13.26 5.79
CA GLY A 65 -16.04 12.55 5.47
C GLY A 65 -16.14 12.01 4.05
N LEU A 66 -15.04 11.96 3.29
CA LEU A 66 -15.02 11.15 2.06
C LEU A 66 -15.28 9.69 2.42
N GLN A 67 -16.32 9.14 1.80
CA GLN A 67 -16.72 7.74 1.94
C GLN A 67 -16.45 7.03 0.62
N SER A 68 -15.96 5.80 0.71
CA SER A 68 -15.93 4.87 -0.40
C SER A 68 -17.25 4.07 -0.44
N VAL A 69 -17.32 3.13 -1.37
CA VAL A 69 -18.44 2.20 -1.49
C VAL A 69 -18.59 1.27 -0.27
N PHE A 70 -17.52 1.04 0.49
CA PHE A 70 -17.49 0.08 1.60
C PHE A 70 -18.08 0.64 2.90
N GLU A 71 -18.19 1.97 3.03
CA GLU A 71 -18.86 2.63 4.15
C GLU A 71 -20.39 2.67 3.97
N ILE A 72 -20.92 2.39 2.77
CA ILE A 72 -22.36 2.34 2.53
C ILE A 72 -22.95 1.06 3.12
N GLY A 73 -23.74 1.20 4.19
CA GLY A 73 -24.29 0.07 4.94
C GLY A 73 -25.06 -0.97 4.12
N ASN A 74 -25.78 -0.57 3.07
CA ASN A 74 -26.49 -1.52 2.21
C ASN A 74 -25.57 -2.33 1.28
N LEU A 75 -24.46 -1.72 0.83
CA LEU A 75 -23.47 -2.39 0.00
C LEU A 75 -22.56 -3.28 0.85
N ARG A 76 -22.15 -2.80 2.03
CA ARG A 76 -21.38 -3.57 3.00
C ARG A 76 -22.07 -4.87 3.42
N LYS A 77 -23.41 -4.87 3.56
CA LYS A 77 -24.18 -6.09 3.86
C LYS A 77 -24.08 -7.18 2.79
N ARG A 78 -23.76 -6.81 1.55
CA ARG A 78 -23.57 -7.73 0.42
C ARG A 78 -22.10 -8.06 0.18
N ALA A 79 -21.19 -7.42 0.90
CA ALA A 79 -19.77 -7.65 0.76
C ALA A 79 -19.42 -9.07 1.21
N VAL A 80 -18.51 -9.69 0.46
CA VAL A 80 -17.97 -11.00 0.79
C VAL A 80 -16.54 -10.77 1.27
N PHE A 81 -16.27 -11.13 2.53
CA PHE A 81 -14.93 -11.04 3.07
C PHE A 81 -14.09 -12.24 2.60
N LEU A 82 -13.05 -11.97 1.82
CA LEU A 82 -12.06 -12.98 1.43
C LEU A 82 -11.10 -13.20 2.59
N ASN A 83 -11.30 -14.31 3.31
CA ASN A 83 -10.68 -14.52 4.60
C ASN A 83 -9.35 -15.30 4.57
N THR A 84 -8.72 -15.46 3.40
CA THR A 84 -7.47 -16.22 3.26
C THR A 84 -6.45 -15.40 2.49
N GLN A 85 -5.29 -15.16 3.09
CA GLN A 85 -4.15 -14.47 2.49
C GLN A 85 -3.05 -15.47 2.15
N TYR A 86 -2.41 -15.25 1.00
CA TYR A 86 -1.37 -16.14 0.46
C TYR A 86 0.00 -15.46 0.31
N ARG A 87 0.11 -14.18 0.69
CA ARG A 87 1.26 -13.31 0.40
C ARG A 87 2.28 -13.29 1.53
N MET A 88 1.79 -13.05 2.75
CA MET A 88 2.63 -12.80 3.91
C MET A 88 2.96 -14.10 4.64
N PRO A 89 4.20 -14.25 5.18
CA PRO A 89 4.52 -15.28 6.16
C PRO A 89 3.48 -15.35 7.28
N ILE A 90 3.23 -16.57 7.79
CA ILE A 90 2.11 -16.84 8.71
C ILE A 90 2.18 -15.93 9.94
N THR A 91 3.37 -15.67 10.46
CA THR A 91 3.61 -14.82 11.64
C THR A 91 3.20 -13.36 11.42
N ILE A 92 3.54 -12.78 10.26
CA ILE A 92 3.11 -11.44 9.86
C ILE A 92 1.60 -11.41 9.63
N GLY A 93 1.08 -12.37 8.85
CA GLY A 93 -0.36 -12.46 8.56
C GLY A 93 -1.21 -12.63 9.81
N GLN A 94 -0.73 -13.38 10.81
CA GLN A 94 -1.42 -13.55 12.09
C GLN A 94 -1.47 -12.25 12.90
N PHE A 95 -0.37 -11.48 12.93
CA PHE A 95 -0.35 -10.18 13.58
C PHE A 95 -1.37 -9.23 12.94
N ILE A 96 -1.32 -9.09 11.61
CA ILE A 96 -2.25 -8.25 10.85
C ILE A 96 -3.70 -8.71 11.03
N SER A 97 -3.97 -10.02 10.98
CA SER A 97 -5.30 -10.59 11.24
C SER A 97 -5.85 -10.12 12.59
N ASN A 98 -5.05 -10.23 13.65
CA ASN A 98 -5.47 -9.88 15.00
C ASN A 98 -5.68 -8.37 15.19
N GLN A 99 -4.76 -7.54 14.70
CA GLN A 99 -4.78 -6.09 14.92
C GLN A 99 -5.78 -5.36 14.00
N VAL A 100 -5.90 -5.81 12.75
CA VAL A 100 -6.67 -5.10 11.70
C VAL A 100 -8.00 -5.80 11.43
N TYR A 101 -7.98 -7.12 11.25
CA TYR A 101 -9.16 -7.89 10.80
C TYR A 101 -9.83 -8.72 11.91
N LYS A 102 -9.61 -8.38 13.19
CA LYS A 102 -10.25 -9.00 14.36
C LYS A 102 -10.09 -10.53 14.41
N GLY A 103 -8.97 -11.04 13.92
CA GLY A 103 -8.64 -12.47 13.88
C GLY A 103 -9.35 -13.27 12.79
N GLN A 104 -10.01 -12.61 11.82
CA GLN A 104 -10.80 -13.30 10.79
C GLN A 104 -9.99 -13.69 9.55
N LEU A 105 -8.81 -13.08 9.35
CA LEU A 105 -7.92 -13.37 8.22
C LEU A 105 -7.05 -14.60 8.52
N ARG A 106 -7.08 -15.60 7.64
CA ARG A 106 -6.28 -16.83 7.71
C ARG A 106 -5.06 -16.70 6.81
N SER A 107 -3.96 -17.31 7.22
CA SER A 107 -2.70 -17.31 6.47
C SER A 107 -2.43 -18.68 5.86
N GLU A 108 -2.26 -18.72 4.54
CA GLU A 108 -1.78 -19.89 3.79
C GLU A 108 -0.47 -19.54 3.09
N HIS A 109 0.65 -19.75 3.79
CA HIS A 109 1.99 -19.45 3.29
C HIS A 109 2.99 -20.50 3.81
N PRO A 110 3.99 -20.94 3.01
CA PRO A 110 4.94 -21.96 3.44
C PRO A 110 5.83 -21.52 4.61
N ASP A 111 6.12 -20.22 4.71
CA ASP A 111 6.94 -19.68 5.79
C ASP A 111 6.11 -19.40 7.05
N ALA A 112 6.38 -20.18 8.10
CA ALA A 112 5.84 -20.01 9.45
C ALA A 112 6.89 -19.51 10.46
N SER A 113 8.07 -19.10 9.98
CA SER A 113 9.18 -18.76 10.84
C SER A 113 8.88 -17.54 11.72
N PRO A 114 9.23 -17.57 13.02
CA PRO A 114 9.22 -16.38 13.85
C PRO A 114 10.22 -15.32 13.37
N ASP A 115 11.23 -15.71 12.58
CA ASP A 115 12.25 -14.82 12.02
C ASP A 115 11.79 -14.04 10.79
N ALA A 116 10.58 -14.26 10.30
CA ALA A 116 10.05 -13.61 9.10
C ALA A 116 9.90 -12.07 9.26
N CYS A 117 9.86 -11.57 10.50
CA CYS A 117 9.84 -10.15 10.80
C CYS A 117 10.78 -9.84 11.96
N ARG A 118 11.64 -8.83 11.80
CA ARG A 118 12.59 -8.39 12.82
C ARG A 118 12.56 -6.88 12.93
N PHE A 119 12.63 -6.40 14.17
CA PHE A 119 12.80 -4.97 14.47
C PHE A 119 14.28 -4.71 14.75
N VAL A 120 14.81 -3.67 14.13
CA VAL A 120 16.17 -3.18 14.37
C VAL A 120 16.05 -1.86 15.12
N ASP A 121 16.45 -1.86 16.38
CA ASP A 121 16.52 -0.64 17.19
C ASP A 121 17.77 0.16 16.82
N VAL A 122 17.57 1.31 16.18
CA VAL A 122 18.63 2.25 15.80
C VAL A 122 18.73 3.30 16.90
N CYS A 123 19.35 2.92 18.02
CA CYS A 123 19.30 3.67 19.28
C CYS A 123 19.88 5.10 19.21
N MET A 124 20.77 5.36 18.25
CA MET A 124 21.38 6.68 18.01
C MET A 124 20.67 7.47 16.91
N GLY A 125 19.60 6.93 16.32
CA GLY A 125 18.86 7.59 15.27
C GLY A 125 18.24 8.89 15.73
N HIS A 126 18.31 9.90 14.86
CA HIS A 126 17.73 11.22 15.12
C HIS A 126 16.92 11.69 13.92
N GLU A 127 15.67 12.11 14.16
CA GLU A 127 14.85 12.73 13.13
C GLU A 127 15.34 14.15 12.81
N GLU A 128 15.65 14.41 11.54
CA GLU A 128 15.99 15.73 11.02
C GLU A 128 14.94 16.20 10.03
N LYS A 129 14.52 17.45 10.16
CA LYS A 129 13.58 18.07 9.21
C LYS A 129 14.32 18.55 7.97
N ARG A 130 13.90 18.09 6.78
CA ARG A 130 14.40 18.56 5.48
C ARG A 130 13.24 19.09 4.64
N GLY A 131 13.14 20.42 4.56
CA GLY A 131 12.00 21.08 3.93
C GLY A 131 10.69 20.77 4.66
N ASN A 132 9.74 20.15 3.95
CA ASN A 132 8.44 19.70 4.49
C ASN A 132 8.42 18.21 4.86
N SER A 133 9.56 17.53 4.85
CA SER A 133 9.69 16.09 5.11
C SER A 133 10.73 15.81 6.19
N TRP A 134 10.95 14.54 6.49
CA TRP A 134 11.84 14.07 7.56
C TRP A 134 12.83 13.04 7.05
N VAL A 135 14.02 13.02 7.64
CA VAL A 135 15.08 12.06 7.38
C VAL A 135 15.67 11.59 8.71
N ASN A 136 16.21 10.38 8.73
CA ASN A 136 16.98 9.82 9.84
C ASN A 136 18.17 9.09 9.22
N ILE A 137 19.36 9.63 9.45
CA ILE A 137 20.58 9.21 8.76
C ILE A 137 21.05 7.85 9.30
N GLU A 138 20.97 7.63 10.60
CA GLU A 138 21.36 6.38 11.21
C GLU A 138 20.42 5.24 10.78
N GLU A 139 19.12 5.50 10.67
CA GLU A 139 18.17 4.51 10.09
C GLU A 139 18.47 4.22 8.62
N CYS A 140 18.86 5.26 7.86
CA CYS A 140 19.28 5.09 6.47
C CYS A 140 20.51 4.16 6.40
N GLU A 141 21.54 4.41 7.21
CA GLU A 141 22.74 3.57 7.27
C GLU A 141 22.41 2.12 7.65
N ALA A 142 21.57 1.91 8.66
CA ALA A 142 21.12 0.58 9.06
C ALA A 142 20.35 -0.13 7.93
N ALA A 143 19.47 0.57 7.21
CA ALA A 143 18.75 0.02 6.07
C ALA A 143 19.71 -0.38 4.94
N ILE A 144 20.77 0.39 4.70
CA ILE A 144 21.81 0.07 3.72
C ILE A 144 22.59 -1.18 4.13
N ASP A 145 22.93 -1.34 5.41
CA ASP A 145 23.62 -2.55 5.88
C ASP A 145 22.79 -3.81 5.67
N VAL A 146 21.48 -3.75 5.95
CA VAL A 146 20.56 -4.86 5.65
C VAL A 146 20.47 -5.09 4.13
N ALA A 147 20.38 -4.03 3.34
CA ALA A 147 20.34 -4.13 1.88
C ALA A 147 21.62 -4.77 1.30
N ARG A 148 22.80 -4.50 1.88
CA ARG A 148 24.07 -5.14 1.50
C ARG A 148 24.02 -6.65 1.75
N ILE A 149 23.51 -7.06 2.91
CA ILE A 149 23.37 -8.49 3.25
C ILE A 149 22.43 -9.18 2.26
N LEU A 150 21.24 -8.62 2.03
CA LEU A 150 20.26 -9.19 1.10
C LEU A 150 20.81 -9.24 -0.34
N HIS A 151 21.53 -8.20 -0.77
CA HIS A 151 22.17 -8.19 -2.08
C HIS A 151 23.26 -9.25 -2.22
N ALA A 152 24.12 -9.41 -1.20
CA ALA A 152 25.16 -10.44 -1.18
C ALA A 152 24.59 -11.87 -1.17
N GLU A 153 23.40 -12.05 -0.63
CA GLU A 153 22.64 -13.31 -0.65
C GLU A 153 21.76 -13.46 -1.92
N GLU A 154 21.88 -12.55 -2.89
CA GLU A 154 21.10 -12.54 -4.14
C GLU A 154 19.57 -12.52 -3.93
N LYS A 155 19.11 -11.94 -2.81
CA LYS A 155 17.69 -11.82 -2.48
C LYS A 155 17.08 -10.55 -3.07
N ASP A 156 15.92 -10.68 -3.70
CA ASP A 156 15.18 -9.50 -4.14
C ASP A 156 14.47 -8.82 -2.96
N TYR A 157 14.74 -7.53 -2.81
CA TYR A 157 14.21 -6.71 -1.73
C TYR A 157 13.70 -5.37 -2.25
N ARG A 158 12.83 -4.74 -1.46
CA ARG A 158 12.42 -3.33 -1.58
C ARG A 158 12.54 -2.62 -0.25
N ILE A 159 12.76 -1.32 -0.28
CA ILE A 159 12.81 -0.44 0.89
C ILE A 159 11.59 0.47 0.85
N ILE A 160 10.83 0.51 1.94
CA ILE A 160 9.64 1.35 2.08
C ILE A 160 9.90 2.35 3.20
N THR A 161 9.57 3.62 2.94
CA THR A 161 9.69 4.69 3.91
C THR A 161 8.50 5.65 3.83
N PRO A 162 8.03 6.22 4.95
CA PRO A 162 6.93 7.17 4.93
C PRO A 162 7.30 8.53 4.32
N TYR A 163 8.59 8.91 4.33
CA TYR A 163 8.99 10.29 4.06
C TYR A 163 9.79 10.45 2.77
N ASP A 164 9.39 11.40 1.92
CA ASP A 164 10.10 11.72 0.66
C ASP A 164 11.57 12.07 0.85
N ALA A 165 11.92 12.81 1.91
CA ALA A 165 13.32 13.14 2.18
C ALA A 165 14.13 11.90 2.55
N GLN A 166 13.56 10.98 3.34
CA GLN A 166 14.17 9.68 3.62
C GLN A 166 14.29 8.83 2.35
N ARG A 167 13.26 8.79 1.51
CA ARG A 167 13.28 8.01 0.25
C ARG A 167 14.46 8.45 -0.62
N ALA A 168 14.59 9.76 -0.83
CA ALA A 168 15.68 10.33 -1.61
C ALA A 168 17.05 10.05 -0.98
N GLU A 169 17.19 10.16 0.35
CA GLU A 169 18.46 9.87 1.05
C GLU A 169 18.86 8.40 0.92
N VAL A 170 17.93 7.46 1.12
CA VAL A 170 18.19 6.01 0.99
C VAL A 170 18.57 5.66 -0.45
N GLU A 171 17.88 6.21 -1.45
CA GLU A 171 18.20 5.99 -2.86
C GLU A 171 19.62 6.51 -3.21
N MET A 172 19.99 7.68 -2.71
CA MET A 172 21.36 8.20 -2.82
C MET A 172 22.38 7.33 -2.08
N ALA A 173 22.04 6.82 -0.90
CA ALA A 173 22.92 5.96 -0.10
C ALA A 173 23.15 4.58 -0.75
N LEU A 174 22.13 3.99 -1.38
CA LEU A 174 22.26 2.79 -2.21
C LEU A 174 23.25 3.05 -3.37
N LYS A 175 23.05 4.16 -4.09
CA LYS A 175 23.92 4.55 -5.21
C LYS A 175 25.38 4.77 -4.77
N ARG A 176 25.60 5.47 -3.65
CA ARG A 176 26.95 5.68 -3.08
C ARG A 176 27.60 4.37 -2.64
N SER A 177 26.81 3.40 -2.18
CA SER A 177 27.27 2.09 -1.76
C SER A 177 27.48 1.10 -2.92
N GLY A 178 27.24 1.51 -4.16
CA GLY A 178 27.36 0.63 -5.32
C GLY A 178 26.28 -0.45 -5.42
N LEU A 179 25.19 -0.30 -4.67
CA LEU A 179 24.06 -1.24 -4.70
C LEU A 179 23.07 -0.88 -5.82
N PRO A 180 22.26 -1.84 -6.30
CA PRO A 180 21.10 -1.53 -7.14
C PRO A 180 20.19 -0.52 -6.43
N TRP A 181 19.84 0.55 -7.14
CA TRP A 181 19.04 1.65 -6.62
C TRP A 181 17.77 1.96 -7.44
N PRO A 182 17.72 1.75 -8.78
CA PRO A 182 16.48 1.98 -9.52
C PRO A 182 15.38 1.05 -9.01
N GLU A 183 14.17 1.61 -8.81
CA GLU A 183 12.98 0.87 -8.40
C GLU A 183 13.16 0.05 -7.11
N LYS A 184 14.05 0.48 -6.21
CA LYS A 184 14.30 -0.18 -4.93
C LYS A 184 13.67 0.51 -3.73
N VAL A 185 13.44 1.81 -3.78
CA VAL A 185 12.98 2.62 -2.64
C VAL A 185 11.66 3.30 -2.97
N PHE A 186 10.65 3.08 -2.13
CA PHE A 186 9.27 3.55 -2.36
C PHE A 186 8.71 4.26 -1.12
N ASN A 187 7.75 5.17 -1.36
CA ASN A 187 6.85 5.59 -0.30
C ASN A 187 5.74 4.56 -0.11
N VAL A 188 5.13 4.54 1.08
CA VAL A 188 4.02 3.62 1.43
C VAL A 188 2.91 3.66 0.36
N ASP A 189 2.42 4.87 0.03
CA ASP A 189 1.33 5.05 -0.93
C ASP A 189 1.70 4.54 -2.33
N SER A 190 2.94 4.81 -2.77
CA SER A 190 3.43 4.38 -4.08
C SER A 190 3.66 2.87 -4.19
N PHE A 191 3.78 2.17 -3.06
CA PHE A 191 4.01 0.73 -3.02
C PHE A 191 2.71 -0.08 -2.86
N GLN A 192 1.56 0.57 -2.72
CA GLN A 192 0.28 -0.12 -2.61
C GLN A 192 0.02 -1.02 -3.83
N GLY A 193 -0.57 -2.19 -3.59
CA GLY A 193 -0.80 -3.22 -4.60
C GLY A 193 0.45 -4.02 -5.01
N ASN A 194 1.66 -3.48 -4.77
CA ASN A 194 2.91 -4.16 -5.04
C ASN A 194 3.31 -5.11 -3.90
N GLU A 195 4.23 -6.02 -4.21
CA GLU A 195 4.81 -6.97 -3.27
C GLU A 195 6.28 -7.22 -3.61
N ALA A 196 7.06 -7.61 -2.61
CA ALA A 196 8.40 -8.15 -2.82
C ALA A 196 8.70 -9.21 -1.75
N PRO A 197 9.62 -10.15 -2.03
CA PRO A 197 9.94 -11.23 -1.09
C PRO A 197 10.52 -10.73 0.23
N PHE A 198 11.36 -9.68 0.17
CA PHE A 198 11.94 -9.03 1.34
C PHE A 198 11.62 -7.54 1.34
N ILE A 199 11.16 -7.03 2.47
CA ILE A 199 10.84 -5.62 2.66
C ILE A 199 11.68 -5.08 3.83
N ILE A 200 12.40 -3.99 3.59
CA ILE A 200 13.04 -3.18 4.62
C ILE A 200 12.15 -1.97 4.85
N VAL A 201 11.72 -1.72 6.08
CA VAL A 201 10.91 -0.55 6.43
C VAL A 201 11.73 0.39 7.32
N THR A 202 11.83 1.66 6.96
CA THR A 202 12.37 2.72 7.83
C THR A 202 11.22 3.57 8.36
N VAL A 203 11.20 3.86 9.66
CA VAL A 203 10.09 4.59 10.32
C VAL A 203 10.41 6.06 10.56
N VAL A 204 11.70 6.42 10.52
CA VAL A 204 12.30 7.77 10.53
C VAL A 204 12.14 8.52 11.84
N ARG A 205 10.93 8.54 12.40
CA ARG A 205 10.56 9.40 13.52
C ARG A 205 11.05 8.85 14.85
N THR A 206 11.60 9.74 15.67
CA THR A 206 12.15 9.46 17.00
C THR A 206 11.45 10.25 18.11
N GLU A 207 10.89 11.43 17.80
CA GLU A 207 10.26 12.32 18.80
C GLU A 207 8.73 12.24 18.79
N GLY A 208 8.13 11.86 17.67
CA GLY A 208 6.69 11.71 17.57
C GLY A 208 6.26 10.93 16.34
N ILE A 209 5.16 10.17 16.45
CA ILE A 209 4.72 9.19 15.45
C ILE A 209 4.35 9.85 14.09
N GLY A 210 4.02 11.14 14.08
CA GLY A 210 3.60 11.82 12.85
C GLY A 210 2.32 11.21 12.27
N PHE A 211 2.25 11.07 10.95
CA PHE A 211 1.09 10.49 10.27
C PHE A 211 1.03 8.95 10.37
N LEU A 212 2.08 8.28 10.86
CA LEU A 212 2.09 6.83 11.12
C LEU A 212 1.15 6.41 12.26
N ARG A 213 0.40 7.36 12.83
CA ARG A 213 -0.62 7.10 13.85
C ARG A 213 -1.93 6.58 13.25
N ASN A 214 -2.16 6.87 11.97
CA ASN A 214 -3.41 6.56 11.27
C ASN A 214 -3.51 5.06 10.95
#